data_AF-A0A7Y4VT58-F1
#
_entry.id   AF-A0A7Y4VT58-F1
#
_cell.length_a   1.000
_cell.length_b   1.000
_cell.length_c   1.000
_cell.angle_alpha   90.00
_cell.angle_beta   90.00
_cell.angle_gamma   90.00
#
_symmetry.space_group_name_H-M   'P 1'
#
loop_
_entity.id
_entity.type
_entity.pdbx_description
1 polymer ?
#
loop_
_entity_poly.entity_id
_entity_poly.type
_entity_poly.pdbx_seq_one_letter_code
_entity_poly.pdbx_strand_id
1 'polypeptide(L)'
;MNSLGLKIIQHLKNYWHESSFELFEYGSFPLECPWQIVQKQVQKDFIKNIFQPIAIPITLDRLIENCQSIYALLESNKWFLIYAIDEDTFLCGGEPTNTPILPVNVISDGWELPDDLRVFYSVHNGFGTLWSLEIFWSSHCILPDNKLDTLNSFFKDDPDFNFAIDPKYLLQFFPDGLGNQQCFYKLKTGELTTVDWDHETREIYHQENFWGFVDRRLFELI
;
A
#
# COMPACT_ATOMS: atom_id res chain seq x y z
N MET A 1 -25.08 -6.93 -8.81
CA MET A 1 -23.88 -7.50 -8.18
C MET A 1 -23.59 -8.89 -8.71
N ASN A 2 -22.41 -9.07 -9.32
CA ASN A 2 -21.96 -10.35 -9.89
C ASN A 2 -21.37 -11.30 -8.81
N SER A 3 -20.91 -12.49 -9.23
CA SER A 3 -20.34 -13.50 -8.32
C SER A 3 -19.11 -13.02 -7.55
N LEU A 4 -18.21 -12.27 -8.20
CA LEU A 4 -17.01 -11.70 -7.58
C LEU A 4 -17.37 -10.69 -6.49
N GLY A 5 -18.36 -9.81 -6.73
CA GLY A 5 -18.84 -8.86 -5.73
C GLY A 5 -19.43 -9.56 -4.51
N LEU A 6 -20.17 -10.67 -4.71
CA LEU A 6 -20.67 -11.48 -3.59
C LEU A 6 -19.55 -12.15 -2.79
N LYS A 7 -18.46 -12.60 -3.44
CA LYS A 7 -17.28 -13.13 -2.75
C LYS A 7 -16.57 -12.06 -1.91
N ILE A 8 -16.39 -10.85 -2.45
CA ILE A 8 -15.84 -9.71 -1.70
C ILE A 8 -16.70 -9.44 -0.46
N ILE A 9 -18.04 -9.37 -0.61
CA ILE A 9 -18.94 -9.17 0.53
C ILE A 9 -18.79 -10.29 1.57
N GLN A 10 -18.74 -11.55 1.13
CA GLN A 10 -18.59 -12.68 2.04
C GLN A 10 -17.26 -12.62 2.81
N HIS A 11 -16.18 -12.26 2.11
CA HIS A 11 -14.86 -12.08 2.69
C HIS A 11 -14.89 -10.95 3.74
N LEU A 12 -15.36 -9.75 3.38
CA LEU A 12 -15.47 -8.62 4.31
C LEU A 12 -16.33 -8.94 5.55
N LYS A 13 -17.46 -9.64 5.38
CA LYS A 13 -18.34 -10.03 6.51
C LYS A 13 -17.71 -11.01 7.50
N ASN A 14 -16.75 -11.81 7.05
CA ASN A 14 -16.05 -12.75 7.93
C ASN A 14 -15.07 -12.06 8.88
N TYR A 15 -14.62 -10.83 8.56
CA TYR A 15 -13.61 -10.12 9.33
C TYR A 15 -14.12 -8.83 9.96
N TRP A 16 -15.10 -8.19 9.33
CA TRP A 16 -15.71 -6.95 9.81
C TRP A 16 -17.10 -7.23 10.37
N HIS A 17 -17.18 -8.10 11.38
CA HIS A 17 -18.44 -8.56 11.96
C HIS A 17 -19.37 -7.43 12.44
N GLU A 18 -18.83 -6.23 12.70
CA GLU A 18 -19.57 -5.09 13.25
C GLU A 18 -19.49 -3.80 12.39
N SER A 19 -18.67 -3.76 11.34
CA SER A 19 -18.56 -2.56 10.49
C SER A 19 -19.63 -2.55 9.40
N SER A 20 -20.34 -1.44 9.27
CA SER A 20 -21.15 -1.16 8.08
C SER A 20 -20.23 -0.78 6.92
N PHE A 21 -20.44 -1.41 5.77
CA PHE A 21 -19.76 -1.04 4.53
C PHE A 21 -20.71 -1.04 3.35
N GLU A 22 -20.36 -0.28 2.32
CA GLU A 22 -21.07 -0.23 1.04
C GLU A 22 -20.11 -0.59 -0.09
N LEU A 23 -20.55 -1.46 -0.99
CA LEU A 23 -19.77 -1.92 -2.13
C LEU A 23 -20.47 -1.50 -3.43
N PHE A 24 -19.74 -0.77 -4.28
CA PHE A 24 -20.21 -0.24 -5.54
C PHE A 24 -19.47 -0.90 -6.70
N GLU A 25 -20.21 -1.40 -7.69
CA GLU A 25 -19.62 -1.94 -8.92
C GLU A 25 -19.11 -0.82 -9.82
N TYR A 26 -18.07 -1.11 -10.61
CA TYR A 26 -17.56 -0.21 -11.64
C TYR A 26 -18.67 0.34 -12.54
N GLY A 27 -18.65 1.65 -12.78
CA GLY A 27 -19.69 2.38 -13.52
C GLY A 27 -20.89 2.82 -12.67
N SER A 28 -20.94 2.44 -11.39
CA SER A 28 -21.96 2.83 -10.42
C SER A 28 -21.38 3.48 -9.16
N PHE A 29 -20.15 4.01 -9.22
CA PHE A 29 -19.54 4.72 -8.10
C PHE A 29 -20.30 6.03 -7.83
N PRO A 30 -20.63 6.33 -6.56
CA PRO A 30 -21.36 7.53 -6.20
C PRO A 30 -20.49 8.79 -6.35
N LEU A 31 -21.10 9.98 -6.23
CA LEU A 31 -20.44 11.26 -6.52
C LEU A 31 -19.26 11.57 -5.60
N GLU A 32 -19.34 11.10 -4.37
CA GLU A 32 -18.35 11.24 -3.32
C GLU A 32 -17.15 10.28 -3.46
N CYS A 33 -17.23 9.28 -4.35
CA CYS A 33 -16.13 8.35 -4.57
C CYS A 33 -14.95 9.06 -5.29
N PRO A 34 -13.70 8.98 -4.78
CA PRO A 34 -12.55 9.66 -5.37
C PRO A 34 -12.30 9.30 -6.84
N TRP A 35 -12.66 8.09 -7.26
CA TRP A 35 -12.45 7.58 -8.61
C TRP A 35 -13.67 7.77 -9.53
N GLN A 36 -14.69 8.51 -9.08
CA GLN A 36 -15.94 8.72 -9.82
C GLN A 36 -15.73 9.34 -11.21
N ILE A 37 -14.76 10.25 -11.35
CA ILE A 37 -14.57 11.05 -12.57
C ILE A 37 -14.10 10.18 -13.75
N VAL A 38 -13.34 9.12 -13.47
CA VAL A 38 -12.74 8.25 -14.49
C VAL A 38 -13.58 7.01 -14.82
N GLN A 39 -14.62 6.69 -14.04
CA GLN A 39 -15.38 5.44 -14.17
C GLN A 39 -16.19 5.28 -15.48
N LYS A 40 -16.33 6.35 -16.28
CA LYS A 40 -17.06 6.32 -17.56
C LYS A 40 -16.24 5.73 -18.71
N GLN A 41 -14.97 5.42 -18.44
CA GLN A 41 -14.04 4.88 -19.41
C GLN A 41 -14.19 3.36 -19.51
N VAL A 42 -13.59 2.78 -20.55
CA VAL A 42 -13.38 1.33 -20.57
C VAL A 42 -12.48 0.96 -19.38
N GLN A 43 -12.78 -0.14 -18.70
CA GLN A 43 -12.08 -0.57 -17.47
C GLN A 43 -10.53 -0.53 -17.61
N LYS A 44 -10.01 -0.95 -18.76
CA LYS A 44 -8.56 -0.92 -19.03
C LYS A 44 -7.99 0.50 -19.01
N ASP A 45 -8.71 1.46 -19.58
CA ASP A 45 -8.29 2.87 -19.61
C ASP A 45 -8.42 3.51 -18.23
N PHE A 46 -9.42 3.09 -17.46
CA PHE A 46 -9.56 3.50 -16.05
C PHE A 46 -8.34 3.07 -15.23
N ILE A 47 -7.92 1.81 -15.33
CA ILE A 47 -6.71 1.31 -14.63
C ILE A 47 -5.48 2.10 -15.08
N LYS A 48 -5.27 2.26 -16.40
CA LYS A 48 -4.16 3.05 -16.95
C LYS A 48 -4.13 4.47 -16.40
N ASN A 49 -5.28 5.13 -16.31
CA ASN A 49 -5.36 6.52 -15.87
C ASN A 49 -5.13 6.68 -14.36
N ILE A 50 -5.60 5.74 -13.55
CA ILE A 50 -5.30 5.74 -12.10
C ILE A 50 -3.80 5.59 -11.88
N PHE A 51 -3.18 4.62 -12.53
CA PHE A 51 -1.77 4.29 -12.33
C PHE A 51 -0.80 5.17 -13.16
N GLN A 52 -1.31 6.09 -14.00
CA GLN A 52 -0.50 6.94 -14.87
C GLN A 52 0.60 7.75 -14.16
N PRO A 53 0.43 8.21 -12.91
CA PRO A 53 1.48 8.94 -12.20
C PRO A 53 2.64 8.06 -11.71
N ILE A 54 2.48 6.73 -11.67
CA ILE A 54 3.42 5.82 -11.02
C ILE A 54 4.17 4.91 -12.00
N ALA A 55 5.44 4.63 -11.72
CA ALA A 55 6.34 3.94 -12.63
C ALA A 55 6.37 2.43 -12.39
N ILE A 56 5.24 1.74 -12.59
CA ILE A 56 5.10 0.28 -12.40
C ILE A 56 4.66 -0.46 -13.69
N PRO A 57 5.41 -0.33 -14.79
CA PRO A 57 4.95 -0.78 -16.11
C PRO A 57 4.59 -2.27 -16.17
N ILE A 58 5.35 -3.16 -15.52
CA ILE A 58 5.14 -4.61 -15.62
C ILE A 58 3.87 -5.01 -14.88
N THR A 59 3.70 -4.52 -13.65
CA THR A 59 2.49 -4.71 -12.84
C THR A 59 1.28 -4.11 -13.53
N LEU A 60 1.42 -2.92 -14.12
CA LEU A 60 0.30 -2.23 -14.77
C LEU A 60 -0.23 -3.04 -15.96
N ASP A 61 0.67 -3.54 -16.82
CA ASP A 61 0.28 -4.39 -17.95
C ASP A 61 -0.45 -5.64 -17.46
N ARG A 62 0.09 -6.31 -16.43
CA ARG A 62 -0.52 -7.50 -15.83
C ARG A 62 -1.89 -7.21 -15.22
N LEU A 63 -2.03 -6.10 -14.50
CA LEU A 63 -3.29 -5.67 -13.89
C LEU A 63 -4.35 -5.39 -14.96
N ILE A 64 -3.98 -4.71 -16.04
CA ILE A 64 -4.88 -4.40 -17.17
C ILE A 64 -5.35 -5.67 -17.88
N GLU A 65 -4.48 -6.66 -18.01
CA GLU A 65 -4.77 -7.93 -18.67
C GLU A 65 -5.68 -8.83 -17.84
N ASN A 66 -5.44 -8.90 -16.52
CA ASN A 66 -6.06 -9.90 -15.66
C ASN A 66 -7.20 -9.37 -14.79
N CYS A 67 -7.35 -8.05 -14.59
CA CYS A 67 -8.45 -7.50 -13.81
C CYS A 67 -9.80 -7.81 -14.48
N GLN A 68 -10.63 -8.61 -13.82
CA GLN A 68 -11.96 -9.02 -14.28
C GLN A 68 -13.04 -8.01 -13.91
N SER A 69 -12.91 -7.33 -12.77
CA SER A 69 -13.88 -6.35 -12.28
C SER A 69 -13.23 -5.39 -11.29
N ILE A 70 -13.84 -4.21 -11.14
CA ILE A 70 -13.39 -3.18 -10.18
C ILE A 70 -14.57 -2.83 -9.28
N TYR A 71 -14.29 -2.60 -8.00
CA TYR A 71 -15.27 -2.19 -7.01
C TYR A 71 -14.74 -1.05 -6.16
N ALA A 72 -15.61 -0.11 -5.81
CA ALA A 72 -15.32 0.86 -4.75
C ALA A 72 -15.99 0.39 -3.46
N LEU A 73 -15.24 0.39 -2.37
CA LEU A 73 -15.69 0.02 -1.04
C LEU A 73 -15.65 1.28 -0.16
N LEU A 74 -16.77 1.59 0.49
CA LEU A 74 -16.85 2.62 1.52
C LEU A 74 -17.02 1.93 2.87
N GLU A 75 -16.06 2.14 3.78
CA GLU A 75 -16.13 1.64 5.16
C GLU A 75 -15.69 2.74 6.11
N SER A 76 -16.48 3.01 7.15
CA SER A 76 -16.14 4.01 8.17
C SER A 76 -15.72 5.39 7.60
N ASN A 77 -16.38 5.85 6.53
CA ASN A 77 -16.08 7.06 5.76
C ASN A 77 -14.73 7.09 5.03
N LYS A 78 -14.11 5.92 4.80
CA LYS A 78 -12.90 5.77 4.01
C LYS A 78 -13.18 4.98 2.74
N TRP A 79 -12.60 5.45 1.65
CA TRP A 79 -12.71 4.78 0.37
C TRP A 79 -11.56 3.80 0.13
N PHE A 80 -11.91 2.69 -0.50
CA PHE A 80 -10.97 1.70 -1.01
C PHE A 80 -11.37 1.33 -2.44
N LEU A 81 -10.37 1.07 -3.29
CA LEU A 81 -10.58 0.58 -4.64
C LEU A 81 -10.06 -0.84 -4.75
N ILE A 82 -10.94 -1.76 -5.14
CA ILE A 82 -10.66 -3.19 -5.23
C ILE A 82 -10.57 -3.57 -6.70
N TYR A 83 -9.48 -4.26 -7.04
CA TYR A 83 -9.26 -4.88 -8.35
C TYR A 83 -9.40 -6.39 -8.18
N ALA A 84 -10.46 -6.97 -8.74
CA ALA A 84 -10.66 -8.40 -8.74
C ALA A 84 -9.89 -9.01 -9.93
N ILE A 85 -8.82 -9.73 -9.64
CA ILE A 85 -7.98 -10.40 -10.65
C ILE A 85 -8.62 -11.73 -11.04
N ASP A 86 -9.02 -12.50 -10.04
CA ASP A 86 -9.74 -13.74 -10.23
C ASP A 86 -10.71 -13.99 -9.07
N GLU A 87 -11.14 -15.23 -8.92
CA GLU A 87 -12.11 -15.66 -7.94
C GLU A 87 -11.64 -15.61 -6.48
N ASP A 88 -10.32 -15.61 -6.25
CA ASP A 88 -9.70 -15.67 -4.92
C ASP A 88 -8.64 -14.56 -4.72
N THR A 89 -8.23 -13.88 -5.79
CA THR A 89 -7.21 -12.83 -5.80
C THR A 89 -7.83 -11.45 -5.96
N PHE A 90 -7.76 -10.66 -4.89
CA PHE A 90 -8.24 -9.27 -4.84
C PHE A 90 -7.11 -8.35 -4.39
N LEU A 91 -6.79 -7.36 -5.21
CA LEU A 91 -5.92 -6.24 -4.82
C LEU A 91 -6.77 -5.08 -4.32
N CYS A 92 -6.21 -4.30 -3.42
CA CYS A 92 -6.89 -3.17 -2.82
C CYS A 92 -5.94 -2.00 -2.58
N GLY A 93 -6.38 -0.81 -2.97
CA GLY A 93 -5.71 0.46 -2.67
C GLY A 93 -6.60 1.38 -1.85
N GLY A 94 -6.01 2.12 -0.91
CA GLY A 94 -6.71 3.15 -0.16
C GLY A 94 -7.03 4.38 -1.01
N GLU A 95 -7.89 5.25 -0.49
CA GLU A 95 -8.21 6.54 -1.10
C GLU A 95 -6.96 7.38 -1.38
N PRO A 96 -6.88 8.07 -2.53
CA PRO A 96 -5.74 8.92 -2.83
C PRO A 96 -5.65 10.10 -1.86
N THR A 97 -4.42 10.46 -1.49
CA THR A 97 -4.14 11.66 -0.68
C THR A 97 -3.07 12.53 -1.33
N ASN A 98 -3.40 13.81 -1.53
CA ASN A 98 -2.47 14.81 -2.05
C ASN A 98 -1.67 15.51 -0.94
N THR A 99 -2.08 15.32 0.31
CA THR A 99 -1.42 15.89 1.49
C THR A 99 -1.21 14.81 2.55
N PRO A 100 -0.44 13.75 2.24
CA PRO A 100 -0.11 12.72 3.21
C PRO A 100 0.57 13.31 4.44
N ILE A 101 0.14 12.87 5.62
CA ILE A 101 0.65 13.39 6.91
C ILE A 101 1.41 12.26 7.60
N LEU A 102 2.72 12.48 7.79
CA LEU A 102 3.54 11.54 8.53
C LEU A 102 3.19 11.52 10.03
N PRO A 103 3.31 10.35 10.69
CA PRO A 103 3.19 10.26 12.14
C PRO A 103 4.22 11.13 12.88
N VAL A 104 3.85 11.62 14.05
CA VAL A 104 4.64 12.58 14.83
C VAL A 104 6.01 12.02 15.21
N ASN A 105 6.09 10.72 15.54
CA ASN A 105 7.34 10.00 15.81
C ASN A 105 8.27 10.00 14.60
N VAL A 106 7.74 9.73 13.39
CA VAL A 106 8.52 9.73 12.15
C VAL A 106 9.11 11.12 11.87
N ILE A 107 8.31 12.17 12.03
CA ILE A 107 8.77 13.56 11.90
C ILE A 107 9.83 13.90 12.96
N SER A 108 9.64 13.43 14.19
CA SER A 108 10.59 13.66 15.30
C SER A 108 11.95 13.00 15.06
N ASP A 109 11.98 11.89 14.32
CA ASP A 109 13.19 11.23 13.84
C ASP A 109 13.83 11.92 12.61
N GLY A 110 13.26 13.06 12.19
CA GLY A 110 13.80 13.91 11.13
C GLY A 110 13.47 13.41 9.73
N TRP A 111 12.43 12.60 9.56
CA TRP A 111 11.94 12.20 8.25
C TRP A 111 10.99 13.22 7.64
N GLU A 112 11.13 13.38 6.34
CA GLU A 112 10.13 13.95 5.46
C GLU A 112 9.60 12.82 4.57
N LEU A 113 8.38 12.98 4.04
CA LEU A 113 7.80 11.94 3.21
C LEU A 113 8.60 11.83 1.91
N PRO A 114 9.14 10.64 1.56
CA PRO A 114 9.84 10.41 0.31
C PRO A 114 8.95 10.79 -0.89
N ASP A 115 9.53 11.44 -1.89
CA ASP A 115 8.79 11.91 -3.07
C ASP A 115 8.11 10.76 -3.83
N ASP A 116 8.78 9.61 -3.94
CA ASP A 116 8.18 8.43 -4.57
C ASP A 116 6.94 7.93 -3.83
N LEU A 117 6.95 7.91 -2.49
CA LEU A 117 5.76 7.59 -1.70
C LEU A 117 4.67 8.65 -1.85
N ARG A 118 5.03 9.93 -1.94
CA ARG A 118 4.06 11.01 -2.19
C ARG A 118 3.36 10.82 -3.53
N VAL A 119 4.09 10.45 -4.57
CA VAL A 119 3.51 10.14 -5.89
C VAL A 119 2.65 8.88 -5.79
N PHE A 120 3.10 7.84 -5.09
CA PHE A 120 2.31 6.63 -4.85
C PHE A 120 0.96 6.95 -4.17
N TYR A 121 1.00 7.71 -3.08
CA TYR A 121 -0.18 8.08 -2.29
C TYR A 121 -1.15 9.01 -3.03
N SER A 122 -0.69 9.73 -4.06
CA SER A 122 -1.58 10.48 -4.96
C SER A 122 -2.52 9.57 -5.78
N VAL A 123 -2.18 8.29 -5.89
CA VAL A 123 -2.97 7.25 -6.57
C VAL A 123 -3.69 6.38 -5.55
N HIS A 124 -2.94 5.83 -4.57
CA HIS A 124 -3.45 4.97 -3.51
C HIS A 124 -2.71 5.22 -2.19
N ASN A 125 -3.42 5.67 -1.15
CA ASN A 125 -2.85 5.72 0.19
C ASN A 125 -2.84 4.33 0.84
N GLY A 126 -1.73 3.61 0.62
CA GLY A 126 -1.59 2.20 0.96
C GLY A 126 -2.15 1.28 -0.13
N PHE A 127 -1.51 0.12 -0.32
CA PHE A 127 -1.86 -0.83 -1.37
C PHE A 127 -1.38 -2.24 -1.06
N GLY A 128 -2.23 -3.23 -1.31
CA GLY A 128 -1.91 -4.64 -1.06
C GLY A 128 -3.03 -5.56 -1.53
N THR A 129 -3.15 -6.71 -0.89
CA THR A 129 -4.29 -7.62 -1.10
C THR A 129 -5.50 -7.18 -0.27
N LEU A 130 -6.69 -7.69 -0.57
CA LEU A 130 -7.87 -7.47 0.27
C LEU A 130 -7.66 -7.97 1.70
N TRP A 131 -6.91 -9.06 1.88
CA TRP A 131 -6.44 -9.55 3.19
C TRP A 131 -5.65 -8.49 3.97
N SER A 132 -4.91 -7.62 3.27
CA SER A 132 -4.15 -6.54 3.92
C SER A 132 -5.08 -5.53 4.61
N LEU A 133 -6.32 -5.34 4.11
CA LEU A 133 -7.32 -4.53 4.78
C LEU A 133 -7.82 -5.17 6.08
N GLU A 134 -7.96 -6.50 6.11
CA GLU A 134 -8.44 -7.24 7.28
C GLU A 134 -7.53 -7.05 8.49
N ILE A 135 -6.23 -7.01 8.25
CA ILE A 135 -5.19 -6.83 9.26
C ILE A 135 -4.77 -5.35 9.42
N PHE A 136 -5.58 -4.40 8.93
CA PHE A 136 -5.36 -2.96 9.04
C PHE A 136 -4.02 -2.47 8.49
N TRP A 137 -3.62 -2.98 7.32
CA TRP A 137 -2.36 -2.65 6.67
C TRP A 137 -1.15 -3.02 7.53
N SER A 138 -1.05 -4.28 7.99
CA SER A 138 0.04 -4.69 8.88
C SER A 138 1.10 -5.59 8.25
N SER A 139 0.84 -6.19 7.09
CA SER A 139 1.83 -7.01 6.38
C SER A 139 1.55 -7.11 4.88
N HIS A 140 2.60 -7.40 4.11
CA HIS A 140 2.61 -7.60 2.66
C HIS A 140 1.85 -6.53 1.86
N CYS A 141 1.93 -5.28 2.33
CA CYS A 141 1.31 -4.13 1.70
C CYS A 141 2.20 -2.91 1.83
N ILE A 142 2.07 -2.00 0.86
CA ILE A 142 2.53 -0.62 1.03
C ILE A 142 1.65 -0.01 2.11
N LEU A 143 2.27 0.40 3.21
CA LEU A 143 1.59 1.02 4.33
C LEU A 143 0.97 2.37 3.91
N PRO A 144 -0.21 2.75 4.42
CA PRO A 144 -0.71 4.11 4.29
C PRO A 144 0.14 5.09 5.11
N ASP A 145 0.09 6.36 4.75
CA ASP A 145 0.89 7.45 5.34
C ASP A 145 0.87 7.47 6.88
N ASN A 146 -0.31 7.30 7.48
CA ASN A 146 -0.52 7.33 8.93
C ASN A 146 -0.08 6.07 9.67
N LYS A 147 0.44 5.06 8.95
CA LYS A 147 0.97 3.80 9.49
C LYS A 147 2.47 3.65 9.29
N LEU A 148 3.12 4.59 8.60
CA LEU A 148 4.57 4.60 8.48
C LEU A 148 5.22 4.73 9.86
N ASP A 149 6.32 4.04 10.06
CA ASP A 149 7.10 4.14 11.30
C ASP A 149 8.59 4.00 11.00
N THR A 150 9.44 4.52 11.88
CA THR A 150 10.87 4.24 11.85
C THR A 150 11.17 2.98 12.64
N LEU A 151 12.30 2.34 12.37
CA LEU A 151 12.71 1.22 13.22
C LEU A 151 13.07 1.66 14.65
N ASN A 152 13.29 2.96 14.87
CA ASN A 152 13.61 3.52 16.18
C ASN A 152 12.49 3.26 17.22
N SER A 153 11.22 3.25 16.80
CA SER A 153 10.09 3.02 17.72
C SER A 153 10.11 1.62 18.34
N PHE A 154 10.61 0.62 17.62
CA PHE A 154 10.66 -0.78 18.06
C PHE A 154 11.81 -1.05 19.03
N PHE A 155 12.88 -0.26 18.98
CA PHE A 155 14.14 -0.53 19.68
C PHE A 155 14.54 0.53 20.71
N LYS A 156 13.68 1.52 20.96
CA LYS A 156 13.96 2.65 21.85
C LYS A 156 14.43 2.25 23.25
N ASP A 157 13.99 1.08 23.73
CA ASP A 157 14.25 0.59 25.09
C ASP A 157 15.28 -0.55 25.13
N ASP A 158 16.01 -0.81 24.05
CA ASP A 158 17.04 -1.85 24.00
C ASP A 158 18.47 -1.25 23.98
N PRO A 159 19.09 -1.01 25.16
CA PRO A 159 20.39 -0.36 25.26
C PRO A 159 21.57 -1.26 24.89
N ASP A 160 21.37 -2.58 24.83
CA ASP A 160 22.41 -3.56 24.50
C ASP A 160 22.44 -3.86 22.99
N PHE A 161 21.60 -3.21 22.21
CA PHE A 161 21.50 -3.38 20.76
C PHE A 161 22.58 -2.58 20.02
N ASN A 162 23.53 -3.30 19.42
CA ASN A 162 24.51 -2.73 18.51
C ASN A 162 24.02 -2.85 17.06
N PHE A 163 23.37 -1.82 16.54
CA PHE A 163 23.01 -1.78 15.13
C PHE A 163 24.20 -1.39 14.25
N ALA A 164 24.33 -2.03 13.10
CA ALA A 164 25.22 -1.55 12.04
C ALA A 164 24.76 -0.17 11.51
N ILE A 165 23.45 0.11 11.58
CA ILE A 165 22.80 1.34 11.10
C ILE A 165 21.82 1.83 12.16
N ASP A 166 21.90 3.11 12.52
CA ASP A 166 20.94 3.73 13.44
C ASP A 166 19.50 3.56 12.91
N PRO A 167 18.60 2.85 13.64
CA PRO A 167 17.25 2.51 13.22
C PRO A 167 16.40 3.72 12.80
N LYS A 168 16.71 4.92 13.31
CA LYS A 168 16.00 6.14 12.90
C LYS A 168 16.22 6.49 11.43
N TYR A 169 17.25 5.95 10.78
CA TYR A 169 17.50 6.14 9.34
C TYR A 169 16.79 5.11 8.47
N LEU A 170 15.94 4.26 9.04
CA LEU A 170 15.13 3.29 8.33
C LEU A 170 13.65 3.61 8.57
N LEU A 171 12.95 3.99 7.50
CA LEU A 171 11.50 4.26 7.48
C LEU A 171 10.79 3.07 6.85
N GLN A 172 10.05 2.31 7.65
CA GLN A 172 9.25 1.17 7.22
C GLN A 172 8.13 1.63 6.28
N PHE A 173 7.98 0.95 5.14
CA PHE A 173 6.83 1.17 4.26
C PHE A 173 6.21 -0.12 3.73
N PHE A 174 6.88 -1.28 3.86
CA PHE A 174 6.35 -2.58 3.47
C PHE A 174 6.82 -3.67 4.45
N PRO A 175 6.09 -3.94 5.55
CA PRO A 175 6.37 -5.07 6.43
C PRO A 175 6.01 -6.40 5.77
N ASP A 176 6.75 -7.46 6.07
CA ASP A 176 6.40 -8.81 5.63
C ASP A 176 5.57 -9.60 6.67
N GLY A 177 5.33 -9.03 7.86
CA GLY A 177 4.55 -9.64 8.92
C GLY A 177 5.28 -10.70 9.76
N LEU A 178 6.53 -11.02 9.43
CA LEU A 178 7.40 -11.92 10.19
C LEU A 178 8.55 -11.20 10.87
N GLY A 179 8.57 -9.87 10.80
CA GLY A 179 9.57 -9.01 11.41
C GLY A 179 10.46 -8.32 10.39
N ASN A 180 10.65 -8.92 9.20
CA ASN A 180 11.42 -8.30 8.14
C ASN A 180 10.57 -7.25 7.41
N GLN A 181 11.25 -6.34 6.73
CA GLN A 181 10.58 -5.21 6.12
C GLN A 181 11.43 -4.50 5.09
N GLN A 182 10.77 -4.07 4.01
CA GLN A 182 11.33 -3.06 3.14
C GLN A 182 11.22 -1.68 3.81
N CYS A 183 12.36 -1.01 3.87
CA CYS A 183 12.49 0.33 4.43
C CYS A 183 13.04 1.30 3.39
N PHE A 184 12.64 2.57 3.46
CA PHE A 184 13.48 3.63 2.95
C PHE A 184 14.69 3.78 3.87
N TYR A 185 15.86 3.91 3.28
CA TYR A 185 17.12 4.14 3.97
C TYR A 185 17.68 5.51 3.61
N LYS A 186 17.89 6.35 4.63
CA LYS A 186 18.53 7.66 4.49
C LYS A 186 20.05 7.50 4.52
N LEU A 187 20.69 7.63 3.35
CA LEU A 187 22.14 7.57 3.23
C LEU A 187 22.79 8.79 3.89
N LYS A 188 24.07 8.68 4.25
CA LYS A 188 24.85 9.80 4.80
C LYS A 188 24.95 10.99 3.83
N THR A 189 24.78 10.75 2.54
CA THR A 189 24.74 11.78 1.48
C THR A 189 23.43 12.56 1.48
N GLY A 190 22.40 12.09 2.19
CA GLY A 190 21.03 12.62 2.15
C GLY A 190 20.15 11.96 1.09
N GLU A 191 20.73 11.14 0.21
CA GLU A 191 19.98 10.38 -0.79
C GLU A 191 19.15 9.27 -0.15
N LEU A 192 18.02 8.95 -0.78
CA LEU A 192 17.14 7.87 -0.36
C LEU A 192 17.28 6.67 -1.30
N THR A 193 17.24 5.49 -0.72
CA THR A 193 17.12 4.21 -1.41
C THR A 193 16.17 3.32 -0.61
N THR A 194 15.81 2.15 -1.12
CA THR A 194 15.11 1.15 -0.33
C THR A 194 16.02 -0.04 -0.04
N VAL A 195 15.86 -0.64 1.13
CA VAL A 195 16.63 -1.80 1.58
C VAL A 195 15.69 -2.78 2.26
N ASP A 196 16.04 -4.06 2.16
CA ASP A 196 15.43 -5.11 2.96
C ASP A 196 16.13 -5.15 4.32
N TRP A 197 15.40 -4.99 5.41
CA TRP A 197 15.94 -5.12 6.76
C TRP A 197 15.48 -6.42 7.39
N ASP A 198 16.45 -7.19 7.86
CA ASP A 198 16.25 -8.49 8.48
C ASP A 198 16.23 -8.35 10.01
N HIS A 199 15.19 -8.85 10.66
CA HIS A 199 15.02 -8.67 12.10
C HIS A 199 15.88 -9.63 12.93
N GLU A 200 16.25 -10.78 12.37
CA GLU A 200 17.09 -11.76 13.05
C GLU A 200 18.56 -11.34 13.06
N THR A 201 19.09 -10.94 11.89
CA THR A 201 20.49 -10.54 11.71
C THR A 201 20.72 -9.06 11.97
N ARG A 202 19.67 -8.23 11.85
CA ARG A 202 19.69 -6.77 12.01
C ARG A 202 20.54 -6.07 10.96
N GLU A 203 20.75 -6.74 9.84
CA GLU A 203 21.49 -6.23 8.70
C GLU A 203 20.53 -5.67 7.65
N ILE A 204 21.07 -4.83 6.77
CA ILE A 204 20.36 -4.40 5.57
C ILE A 204 20.89 -5.18 4.36
N TYR A 205 19.98 -5.54 3.48
CA TYR A 205 20.29 -6.24 2.24
C TYR A 205 19.58 -5.57 1.07
N HIS A 206 19.91 -6.03 -0.14
CA HIS A 206 19.15 -5.76 -1.37
C HIS A 206 18.76 -4.30 -1.57
N GLN A 207 19.76 -3.43 -1.67
CA GLN A 207 19.52 -2.03 -2.01
C GLN A 207 18.92 -1.91 -3.42
N GLU A 208 17.74 -1.30 -3.51
CA GLU A 208 17.07 -1.03 -4.78
C GLU A 208 16.29 0.30 -4.76
N ASN A 209 15.82 0.73 -5.93
CA ASN A 209 14.96 1.91 -6.03
C ASN A 209 13.50 1.53 -5.73
N PHE A 210 12.71 2.50 -5.24
CA PHE A 210 11.34 2.26 -4.80
C PHE A 210 10.44 1.68 -5.89
N TRP A 211 10.48 2.24 -7.10
CA TRP A 211 9.61 1.80 -8.19
C TRP A 211 9.93 0.38 -8.67
N GLY A 212 11.21 -0.01 -8.69
CA GLY A 212 11.64 -1.38 -8.98
C GLY A 212 11.13 -2.37 -7.94
N PHE A 213 11.19 -2.01 -6.65
CA PHE A 213 10.62 -2.81 -5.59
C PHE A 213 9.10 -2.97 -5.75
N VAL A 214 8.38 -1.85 -5.92
CA VAL A 214 6.91 -1.86 -6.04
C VAL A 214 6.47 -2.64 -7.27
N ASP A 215 7.08 -2.40 -8.43
CA ASP A 215 6.70 -3.10 -9.67
C ASP A 215 6.95 -4.61 -9.58
N ARG A 216 8.01 -5.04 -8.89
CA ARG A 216 8.25 -6.47 -8.66
C ARG A 216 7.28 -7.06 -7.64
N ARG A 217 7.07 -6.39 -6.50
CA ARG A 217 6.23 -6.91 -5.42
C ARG A 217 4.76 -6.96 -5.77
N LEU A 218 4.24 -5.95 -6.46
CA LEU A 218 2.83 -5.96 -6.86
C LEU A 218 2.58 -6.96 -8.00
N PHE A 219 3.56 -7.17 -8.88
CA PHE A 219 3.49 -8.25 -9.88
C PHE A 219 3.38 -9.64 -9.24
N GLU A 220 4.08 -9.90 -8.14
CA GLU A 220 3.99 -11.16 -7.39
C GLU A 220 2.57 -11.44 -6.83
N LEU A 221 1.69 -10.44 -6.79
CA LEU A 221 0.31 -10.56 -6.29
C LEU A 221 -0.73 -10.81 -7.41
N ILE A 222 -0.36 -10.84 -8.70
CA ILE A 222 -1.29 -10.93 -9.86
C ILE A 222 -1.03 -12.15 -10.76
#